data_AF-A0A077L5V6-F1
#
_entry.id   AF-A0A077L5V6-F1
#
_cell.length_a   1.000
_cell.length_b   1.000
_cell.length_c   1.000
_cell.angle_alpha   90.00
_cell.angle_beta   90.00
_cell.angle_gamma   90.00
#
_symmetry.space_group_name_H-M   'P 1'
#
loop_
_entity.id
_entity.type
_entity.pdbx_description
1 polymer ?
#
loop_
_entity_poly.entity_id
_entity_poly.type
_entity_poly.pdbx_seq_one_letter_code
_entity_poly.pdbx_strand_id
1 'polypeptide(L)'
;MKKNKKKLDIDWEDSIDKDVSPEDQLKHKKHAIAAVKSKKIRKILFWSISLSALVGIAGLTIGIQLSKPKKALIYWYSKIKKISFYDLNNSDNNLINIKINKNQTIKGTPEFVLGEIANNNNKQNFDYLFKEYATLNFLKNNINDWNIEYENFVIDSISKNILFTDLVFKLKNSRSIEFVIRNFPIKTSDETEKYNTNSIKQKQKQFSKEFINKTKNKLLYKLFLPIDINDNFSEDRINKYKEEVKKYILLFNKKIEQAKNNFYSLIDLSWYFSEIFKINDIESIRFVSNFVTETNNFYSPIIFSSPIEIKNFDNADWKKNSFLSFKGKILTLSTNTEKFKGKKIQYGIYIDPTEEELDFSVPLYFDKFKK
;
A
#
# COMPACT_ATOMS: atom_id res chain seq x y z
N MET A 1 56.48 -28.76 -45.24
CA MET A 1 55.95 -27.46 -45.72
C MET A 1 54.74 -27.13 -44.84
N LYS A 2 54.60 -26.03 -44.10
CA LYS A 2 55.08 -24.65 -44.22
C LYS A 2 55.82 -24.17 -42.95
N LYS A 3 57.03 -23.68 -43.20
CA LYS A 3 57.94 -22.78 -42.47
C LYS A 3 57.80 -22.64 -40.93
N ASN A 4 58.58 -23.49 -40.25
CA ASN A 4 59.44 -23.04 -39.14
C ASN A 4 60.32 -21.87 -39.59
N LYS A 5 60.43 -20.83 -38.76
CA LYS A 5 61.71 -20.13 -38.59
C LYS A 5 61.90 -19.76 -37.12
N LYS A 6 62.82 -20.51 -36.50
CA LYS A 6 63.59 -20.13 -35.33
C LYS A 6 64.37 -18.85 -35.61
N LYS A 7 64.71 -18.18 -34.49
CA LYS A 7 65.64 -17.08 -34.28
C LYS A 7 66.70 -16.88 -35.36
N LEU A 8 66.86 -15.61 -35.71
CA LEU A 8 68.16 -15.03 -36.03
C LEU A 8 68.43 -13.99 -34.95
N ASP A 9 69.41 -14.28 -34.09
CA ASP A 9 70.23 -13.26 -33.47
C ASP A 9 70.91 -12.50 -34.61
N ILE A 10 70.72 -11.18 -34.67
CA ILE A 10 71.60 -10.29 -35.42
C ILE A 10 71.89 -9.13 -34.49
N ASP A 11 73.19 -8.96 -34.27
CA ASP A 11 73.87 -7.90 -33.55
C ASP A 11 73.37 -6.51 -33.92
N TRP A 12 73.29 -5.68 -32.89
CA TRP A 12 72.67 -4.36 -32.88
C TRP A 12 73.52 -3.23 -33.50
N GLU A 13 74.65 -3.52 -34.14
CA GLU A 13 75.63 -2.47 -34.43
C GLU A 13 75.91 -2.13 -35.92
N ASP A 14 75.38 -2.83 -36.93
CA ASP A 14 75.78 -2.51 -38.33
C ASP A 14 74.71 -2.70 -39.43
N SER A 15 73.48 -2.22 -39.24
CA SER A 15 72.60 -1.92 -40.38
C SER A 15 71.66 -0.75 -40.07
N ILE A 16 72.17 0.47 -40.18
CA ILE A 16 72.02 1.34 -41.36
C ILE A 16 70.58 1.79 -41.53
N ASP A 17 70.34 3.04 -41.11
CA ASP A 17 69.66 4.06 -41.91
C ASP A 17 68.69 3.51 -42.96
N LYS A 18 67.49 3.18 -42.50
CA LYS A 18 66.31 3.24 -43.34
C LYS A 18 65.40 4.31 -42.79
N ASP A 19 65.57 5.49 -43.38
CA ASP A 19 64.66 6.61 -43.40
C ASP A 19 63.21 6.12 -43.31
N VAL A 20 62.54 6.45 -42.19
CA VAL A 20 61.08 6.47 -42.18
C VAL A 20 60.68 7.53 -43.19
N SER A 21 60.01 7.11 -44.27
CA SER A 21 59.60 8.03 -45.32
C SER A 21 58.86 9.25 -44.72
N PRO A 22 59.03 10.46 -45.26
CA PRO A 22 58.26 11.63 -44.85
C PRO A 22 56.74 11.40 -44.88
N GLU A 23 56.29 10.49 -45.77
CA GLU A 23 54.89 10.07 -45.90
C GLU A 23 54.41 9.22 -44.71
N ASP A 24 55.23 8.30 -44.20
CA ASP A 24 54.92 7.51 -43.00
C ASP A 24 54.97 8.35 -41.72
N GLN A 25 55.88 9.32 -41.63
CA GLN A 25 55.88 10.31 -40.55
C GLN A 25 54.61 11.20 -40.59
N LEU A 26 54.17 11.62 -41.77
CA LEU A 26 52.92 12.38 -41.95
C LEU A 26 51.67 11.55 -41.60
N LYS A 27 51.65 10.25 -41.92
CA LYS A 27 50.54 9.33 -41.59
C LYS A 27 50.44 9.08 -40.08
N HIS A 28 51.57 8.85 -39.41
CA HIS A 28 51.62 8.70 -37.96
C HIS A 28 51.33 10.00 -37.20
N LYS A 29 51.79 11.15 -37.70
CA LYS A 29 51.48 12.47 -37.12
C LYS A 29 49.99 12.83 -37.29
N LYS A 30 49.37 12.52 -38.44
CA LYS A 30 47.91 12.68 -38.64
C LYS A 30 47.10 11.73 -37.75
N HIS A 31 47.51 10.48 -37.58
CA HIS A 31 46.86 9.55 -36.64
C HIS A 31 47.03 9.97 -35.17
N ALA A 32 48.20 10.47 -34.77
CA ALA A 32 48.44 10.99 -33.43
C ALA A 32 47.64 12.28 -33.16
N ILE A 33 47.56 13.21 -34.11
CA ILE A 33 46.75 14.43 -33.98
C ILE A 33 45.25 14.09 -33.94
N ALA A 34 44.77 13.13 -34.74
CA ALA A 34 43.40 12.64 -34.71
C ALA A 34 43.07 11.93 -33.38
N ALA A 35 44.01 11.14 -32.84
CA ALA A 35 43.85 10.47 -31.54
C ALA A 35 43.88 11.46 -30.36
N VAL A 36 44.69 12.52 -30.43
CA VAL A 36 44.77 13.57 -29.39
C VAL A 36 43.56 14.51 -29.46
N LYS A 37 43.10 14.90 -30.67
CA LYS A 37 41.87 15.67 -30.85
C LYS A 37 40.63 14.86 -30.44
N SER A 38 40.55 13.56 -30.76
CA SER A 38 39.43 12.71 -30.32
C SER A 38 39.44 12.45 -28.81
N LYS A 39 40.61 12.38 -28.16
CA LYS A 39 40.72 12.32 -26.69
C LYS A 39 40.28 13.64 -26.02
N LYS A 40 40.64 14.81 -26.56
CA LYS A 40 40.17 16.11 -26.03
C LYS A 40 38.66 16.30 -26.24
N ILE A 41 38.14 15.94 -27.41
CA ILE A 41 36.70 16.00 -27.71
C ILE A 41 35.92 15.00 -26.86
N ARG A 42 36.42 13.77 -26.64
CA ARG A 42 35.82 12.81 -25.69
C ARG A 42 35.88 13.29 -24.25
N LYS A 43 36.94 13.97 -23.82
CA LYS A 43 37.02 14.53 -22.46
C LYS A 43 36.02 15.68 -22.30
N ILE A 44 35.92 16.59 -23.27
CA ILE A 44 34.93 17.68 -23.26
C ILE A 44 33.51 17.12 -23.33
N LEU A 45 33.20 16.18 -24.22
CA LEU A 45 31.92 15.48 -24.28
C LEU A 45 31.62 14.72 -23.00
N PHE A 46 32.61 14.07 -22.37
CA PHE A 46 32.40 13.38 -21.10
C PHE A 46 32.07 14.38 -19.99
N TRP A 47 32.77 15.52 -19.89
CA TRP A 47 32.47 16.54 -18.89
C TRP A 47 31.16 17.29 -19.17
N SER A 48 30.84 17.60 -20.43
CA SER A 48 29.57 18.25 -20.79
C SER A 48 28.39 17.28 -20.68
N ILE A 49 28.52 16.01 -21.07
CA ILE A 49 27.49 14.98 -20.85
C ILE A 49 27.34 14.69 -19.34
N SER A 50 28.41 14.73 -18.55
CA SER A 50 28.33 14.56 -17.08
C SER A 50 27.65 15.76 -16.40
N LEU A 51 27.94 16.99 -16.85
CA LEU A 51 27.30 18.21 -16.34
C LEU A 51 25.83 18.30 -16.80
N SER A 52 25.53 17.94 -18.05
CA SER A 52 24.16 17.86 -18.58
C SER A 52 23.37 16.70 -17.97
N ALA A 53 24.03 15.59 -17.62
CA ALA A 53 23.41 14.50 -16.87
C ALA A 53 23.20 14.90 -15.40
N LEU A 54 24.09 15.64 -14.76
CA LEU A 54 23.88 16.15 -13.40
C LEU A 54 22.82 17.26 -13.34
N VAL A 55 22.79 18.19 -14.29
CA VAL A 55 21.75 19.22 -14.43
C VAL A 55 20.44 18.60 -14.92
N GLY A 56 20.50 17.56 -15.75
CA GLY A 56 19.35 16.77 -16.19
C GLY A 56 18.77 15.89 -15.08
N ILE A 57 19.60 15.29 -14.23
CA ILE A 57 19.20 14.52 -13.05
C ILE A 57 18.70 15.47 -11.97
N ALA A 58 19.34 16.61 -11.72
CA ALA A 58 18.87 17.64 -10.80
C ALA A 58 17.56 18.28 -11.30
N GLY A 59 17.47 18.59 -12.59
CA GLY A 59 16.26 19.09 -13.25
C GLY A 59 15.13 18.05 -13.31
N LEU A 60 15.45 16.77 -13.47
CA LEU A 60 14.49 15.67 -13.35
C LEU A 60 14.12 15.40 -11.89
N THR A 61 15.02 15.47 -10.92
CA THR A 61 14.66 15.29 -9.49
C THR A 61 13.85 16.47 -8.98
N ILE A 62 14.19 17.70 -9.36
CA ILE A 62 13.41 18.91 -9.09
C ILE A 62 12.08 18.87 -9.86
N GLY A 63 12.07 18.45 -11.13
CA GLY A 63 10.85 18.29 -11.94
C GLY A 63 9.95 17.15 -11.45
N ILE A 64 10.51 16.05 -10.95
CA ILE A 64 9.81 14.93 -10.31
C ILE A 64 9.33 15.33 -8.90
N GLN A 65 10.07 16.14 -8.14
CA GLN A 65 9.61 16.69 -6.87
C GLN A 65 8.52 17.77 -7.04
N LEU A 66 8.61 18.61 -8.09
CA LEU A 66 7.61 19.63 -8.41
C LEU A 66 6.34 19.03 -9.05
N SER A 67 6.44 17.88 -9.71
CA SER A 67 5.29 17.17 -10.29
C SER A 67 4.67 16.13 -9.36
N LYS A 68 5.39 15.67 -8.33
CA LYS A 68 4.85 14.76 -7.31
C LYS A 68 3.83 15.49 -6.44
N PRO A 69 2.68 14.85 -6.17
CA PRO A 69 1.72 15.41 -5.24
C PRO A 69 2.38 15.52 -3.86
N LYS A 70 2.11 16.61 -3.13
CA LYS A 70 2.59 16.83 -1.77
C LYS A 70 2.15 15.71 -0.82
N LYS A 71 0.96 15.15 -1.07
CA LYS A 71 0.41 13.98 -0.40
C LYS A 71 0.07 12.95 -1.49
N ALA A 72 0.73 11.80 -1.43
CA ALA A 72 0.49 10.66 -2.31
C ALA A 72 -0.16 9.53 -1.51
N LEU A 73 -0.79 8.57 -2.19
CA LEU A 73 -1.18 7.32 -1.53
C LEU A 73 0.09 6.49 -1.26
N ILE A 74 0.41 6.19 0.01
CA ILE A 74 1.67 5.59 0.46
C ILE A 74 1.52 4.24 1.17
N TYR A 75 2.19 3.21 0.65
CA TYR A 75 2.05 1.85 1.14
C TYR A 75 2.65 1.72 2.54
N TRP A 76 1.86 1.24 3.51
CA TRP A 76 2.41 0.96 4.83
C TRP A 76 3.21 -0.32 4.85
N TYR A 77 4.51 -0.21 5.10
CA TYR A 77 5.41 -1.36 5.27
C TYR A 77 4.94 -2.30 6.40
N SER A 78 5.30 -3.58 6.31
CA SER A 78 4.90 -4.63 7.27
C SER A 78 5.39 -4.36 8.70
N LYS A 79 6.51 -3.65 8.86
CA LYS A 79 7.11 -3.33 10.17
C LYS A 79 6.34 -2.28 10.98
N ILE A 80 5.45 -1.52 10.34
CA ILE A 80 4.67 -0.48 11.01
C ILE A 80 3.45 -1.15 11.65
N LYS A 81 3.23 -0.93 12.95
CA LYS A 81 2.02 -1.40 13.64
C LYS A 81 0.81 -0.69 13.04
N LYS A 82 -0.16 -1.46 12.54
CA LYS A 82 -1.41 -0.95 11.95
C LYS A 82 -2.55 -1.31 12.89
N ILE A 83 -3.50 -0.40 13.07
CA ILE A 83 -4.63 -0.57 13.96
C ILE A 83 -5.90 -0.26 13.18
N SER A 84 -6.89 -1.15 13.27
CA SER A 84 -8.23 -0.94 12.70
C SER A 84 -8.95 0.07 13.55
N PHE A 85 -9.67 1.00 12.93
CA PHE A 85 -10.45 1.96 13.70
C PHE A 85 -11.56 1.27 14.53
N TYR A 86 -12.12 0.17 14.03
CA TYR A 86 -13.20 -0.61 14.63
C TYR A 86 -12.76 -1.25 15.94
N ASP A 87 -11.47 -1.58 16.05
CA ASP A 87 -10.90 -2.32 17.17
C ASP A 87 -10.21 -1.42 18.21
N LEU A 88 -10.12 -0.10 17.95
CA LEU A 88 -9.52 0.86 18.89
C LEU A 88 -10.13 0.85 20.28
N ASN A 89 -11.39 0.42 20.39
CA ASN A 89 -12.16 0.43 21.63
C ASN A 89 -12.45 -0.97 22.20
N ASN A 90 -12.03 -2.05 21.53
CA ASN A 90 -12.44 -3.41 21.87
C ASN A 90 -11.29 -4.40 22.12
N SER A 91 -10.03 -4.01 21.93
CA SER A 91 -8.87 -4.89 22.18
C SER A 91 -7.86 -4.28 23.15
N ASP A 92 -6.95 -5.13 23.63
CA ASP A 92 -5.77 -4.89 24.49
C ASP A 92 -4.79 -3.79 24.00
N ASN A 93 -5.24 -2.85 23.17
CA ASN A 93 -4.50 -1.71 22.67
C ASN A 93 -4.31 -0.65 23.76
N ASN A 94 -3.32 -0.90 24.62
CA ASN A 94 -2.91 0.00 25.72
C ASN A 94 -2.21 1.29 25.25
N LEU A 95 -2.45 1.78 24.03
CA LEU A 95 -1.76 2.95 23.47
C LEU A 95 -2.69 4.16 23.38
N ILE A 96 -3.87 3.98 22.78
CA ILE A 96 -4.74 5.10 22.42
C ILE A 96 -6.20 4.65 22.29
N ASN A 97 -7.12 5.53 22.65
CA ASN A 97 -8.55 5.42 22.45
C ASN A 97 -9.03 6.62 21.62
N ILE A 98 -9.80 6.34 20.56
CA ILE A 98 -10.46 7.37 19.75
C ILE A 98 -11.96 7.13 19.77
N LYS A 99 -12.71 8.19 20.13
CA LYS A 99 -14.17 8.20 20.08
C LYS A 99 -14.65 9.25 19.10
N ILE A 100 -15.33 8.83 18.03
CA ILE A 100 -16.01 9.74 17.11
C ILE A 100 -17.38 10.11 17.69
N ASN A 101 -17.70 11.40 17.67
CA ASN A 101 -19.02 11.88 17.96
C ASN A 101 -19.93 11.69 16.74
N LYS A 102 -20.77 10.65 16.77
CA LYS A 102 -21.63 10.26 15.64
C LYS A 102 -22.62 11.34 15.19
N ASN A 103 -22.92 12.30 16.06
CA ASN A 103 -23.86 13.38 15.79
C ASN A 103 -23.17 14.61 15.18
N GLN A 104 -21.84 14.64 15.15
CA GLN A 104 -21.08 15.75 14.61
C GLN A 104 -20.63 15.48 13.18
N THR A 105 -20.58 16.55 12.40
CA THR A 105 -20.05 16.55 11.04
C THR A 105 -19.10 17.72 10.87
N ILE A 106 -18.18 17.60 9.92
CA ILE A 106 -17.27 18.67 9.54
C ILE A 106 -17.86 19.41 8.34
N LYS A 107 -17.97 20.74 8.43
CA LYS A 107 -18.60 21.57 7.41
C LYS A 107 -17.90 21.45 6.04
N GLY A 108 -18.68 21.29 4.98
CA GLY A 108 -18.26 21.22 3.57
C GLY A 108 -18.43 19.83 2.94
N THR A 109 -17.90 19.65 1.73
CA THR A 109 -17.82 18.34 1.03
C THR A 109 -16.53 17.59 1.40
N PRO A 110 -16.40 16.29 1.09
CA PRO A 110 -15.15 15.55 1.27
C PRO A 110 -13.93 16.21 0.61
N GLU A 111 -14.08 16.79 -0.59
CA GLU A 111 -13.01 17.51 -1.28
C GLU A 111 -12.59 18.78 -0.55
N PHE A 112 -13.57 19.52 -0.01
CA PHE A 112 -13.29 20.73 0.77
C PHE A 112 -12.49 20.37 2.02
N VAL A 113 -12.95 19.38 2.79
CA VAL A 113 -12.29 18.92 4.02
C VAL A 113 -10.89 18.37 3.73
N LEU A 114 -10.72 17.59 2.66
CA LEU A 114 -9.40 17.14 2.18
C LEU A 114 -8.50 18.34 1.88
N GLY A 115 -9.03 19.35 1.19
CA GLY A 115 -8.33 20.58 0.87
C GLY A 115 -7.86 21.32 2.11
N GLU A 116 -8.71 21.45 3.13
CA GLU A 116 -8.34 22.05 4.42
C GLU A 116 -7.23 21.25 5.11
N ILE A 117 -7.42 19.93 5.27
CA ILE A 117 -6.46 19.07 5.98
C ILE A 117 -5.09 19.07 5.30
N ALA A 118 -5.05 19.00 3.97
CA ALA A 118 -3.81 19.02 3.20
C ALA A 118 -3.07 20.37 3.28
N ASN A 119 -3.79 21.45 3.59
CA ASN A 119 -3.25 22.79 3.64
C ASN A 119 -2.78 23.23 5.03
N ASN A 120 -3.48 22.78 6.06
CA ASN A 120 -3.20 23.02 7.46
C ASN A 120 -1.88 22.37 7.91
N ASN A 121 -1.34 22.88 9.02
CA ASN A 121 -0.30 22.19 9.79
C ASN A 121 -0.93 21.16 10.75
N ASN A 122 -0.09 20.33 11.38
CA ASN A 122 -0.57 19.24 12.23
C ASN A 122 -1.38 19.73 13.45
N LYS A 123 -1.03 20.87 14.05
CA LYS A 123 -1.80 21.45 15.16
C LYS A 123 -3.17 21.93 14.71
N GLN A 124 -3.25 22.64 13.58
CA GLN A 124 -4.51 23.09 12.99
C GLN A 124 -5.42 21.91 12.65
N ASN A 125 -4.87 20.84 12.07
CA ASN A 125 -5.63 19.63 11.79
C ASN A 125 -6.09 18.90 13.04
N PHE A 126 -5.26 18.88 14.07
CA PHE A 126 -5.63 18.33 15.36
C PHE A 126 -6.83 19.07 15.93
N ASP A 127 -6.77 20.41 16.01
CA ASP A 127 -7.86 21.24 16.50
C ASP A 127 -9.12 21.11 15.62
N TYR A 128 -8.94 20.99 14.30
CA TYR A 128 -10.04 20.85 13.34
C TYR A 128 -10.81 19.53 13.49
N LEU A 129 -10.10 18.42 13.77
CA LEU A 129 -10.69 17.08 13.81
C LEU A 129 -11.02 16.60 15.22
N PHE A 130 -10.26 17.00 16.23
CA PHE A 130 -10.36 16.45 17.58
C PHE A 130 -10.96 17.40 18.63
N LYS A 131 -11.43 18.58 18.22
CA LYS A 131 -12.12 19.49 19.14
C LYS A 131 -13.59 19.09 19.36
N GLU A 132 -14.31 18.82 18.27
CA GLU A 132 -15.76 18.55 18.31
C GLU A 132 -16.13 17.22 17.65
N TYR A 133 -15.44 16.86 16.57
CA TYR A 133 -15.76 15.68 15.77
C TYR A 133 -15.30 14.36 16.41
N ALA A 134 -14.07 14.32 16.94
CA ALA A 134 -13.53 13.16 17.62
C ALA A 134 -12.86 13.55 18.94
N THR A 135 -12.72 12.61 19.86
CA THR A 135 -11.94 12.77 21.09
C THR A 135 -10.78 11.78 21.08
N LEU A 136 -9.59 12.26 21.43
CA LEU A 136 -8.36 11.49 21.46
C LEU A 136 -7.86 11.34 22.90
N ASN A 137 -7.89 10.12 23.43
CA ASN A 137 -7.40 9.81 24.76
C ASN A 137 -6.19 8.88 24.67
N PHE A 138 -5.03 9.34 25.14
CA PHE A 138 -3.83 8.50 25.22
C PHE A 138 -3.84 7.68 26.50
N LEU A 139 -3.63 6.37 26.37
CA LEU A 139 -3.53 5.45 27.51
C LEU A 139 -2.09 5.36 28.03
N LYS A 140 -1.10 5.73 27.20
CA LYS A 140 0.31 5.87 27.55
C LYS A 140 0.84 7.19 26.99
N ASN A 141 1.56 7.96 27.82
CA ASN A 141 2.13 9.29 27.54
C ASN A 141 1.10 10.42 27.40
N ASN A 142 1.59 11.67 27.36
CA ASN A 142 0.74 12.85 27.23
C ASN A 142 0.50 13.17 25.75
N ILE A 143 -0.67 13.72 25.39
CA ILE A 143 -1.02 14.08 24.01
C ILE A 143 0.01 15.02 23.37
N ASN A 144 0.62 15.87 24.17
CA ASN A 144 1.62 16.85 23.76
C ASN A 144 2.94 16.23 23.27
N ASP A 145 3.16 14.93 23.55
CA ASP A 145 4.34 14.17 23.14
C ASP A 145 4.18 13.57 21.73
N TRP A 146 3.01 13.73 21.11
CA TRP A 146 2.69 13.11 19.84
C TRP A 146 2.58 14.13 18.70
N ASN A 147 3.06 13.72 17.54
CA ASN A 147 2.81 14.37 16.27
C ASN A 147 1.93 13.45 15.42
N ILE A 148 0.78 13.98 14.97
CA ILE A 148 -0.20 13.24 14.17
C ILE A 148 -0.16 13.79 12.75
N GLU A 149 0.14 12.92 11.79
CA GLU A 149 0.09 13.23 10.37
C GLU A 149 -1.10 12.53 9.71
N TYR A 150 -1.62 13.14 8.66
CA TYR A 150 -2.80 12.68 7.92
C TYR A 150 -2.35 12.26 6.52
N GLU A 151 -2.51 10.98 6.21
CA GLU A 151 -2.07 10.39 4.94
C GLU A 151 -3.21 9.59 4.31
N ASN A 152 -3.03 9.18 3.04
CA ASN A 152 -3.96 8.28 2.34
C ASN A 152 -5.42 8.74 2.34
N PHE A 153 -5.67 9.91 1.79
CA PHE A 153 -7.04 10.41 1.63
C PHE A 153 -7.82 9.56 0.63
N VAL A 154 -9.02 9.11 1.00
CA VAL A 154 -9.93 8.39 0.11
C VAL A 154 -11.34 8.95 0.25
N ILE A 155 -11.91 9.43 -0.86
CA ILE A 155 -13.31 9.86 -0.90
C ILE A 155 -14.19 8.64 -1.12
N ASP A 156 -15.19 8.47 -0.27
CA ASP A 156 -16.18 7.42 -0.43
C ASP A 156 -17.27 7.86 -1.40
N SER A 157 -17.37 7.22 -2.57
CA SER A 157 -18.45 7.52 -3.51
C SER A 157 -19.76 6.80 -3.17
N ILE A 158 -19.75 5.90 -2.20
CA ILE A 158 -20.92 5.15 -1.74
C ILE A 158 -21.55 5.92 -0.60
N SER A 159 -20.80 6.18 0.47
CA SER A 159 -21.16 7.18 1.49
C SER A 159 -20.60 8.54 1.10
N LYS A 160 -21.32 9.22 0.20
CA LYS A 160 -20.87 10.44 -0.48
C LYS A 160 -20.43 11.59 0.43
N ASN A 161 -20.73 11.54 1.73
CA ASN A 161 -20.32 12.52 2.73
C ASN A 161 -19.19 12.02 3.65
N ILE A 162 -18.36 11.07 3.19
CA ILE A 162 -17.25 10.53 3.98
C ILE A 162 -15.92 10.70 3.25
N LEU A 163 -14.95 11.25 3.99
CA LEU A 163 -13.54 11.23 3.67
C LEU A 163 -12.83 10.27 4.63
N PHE A 164 -12.13 9.28 4.11
CA PHE A 164 -11.22 8.46 4.89
C PHE A 164 -9.80 9.04 4.85
N THR A 165 -9.08 8.89 5.96
CA THR A 165 -7.64 9.19 6.06
C THR A 165 -6.98 8.17 6.99
N ASP A 166 -5.71 7.88 6.77
CA ASP A 166 -4.88 7.21 7.77
C ASP A 166 -4.28 8.25 8.73
N LEU A 167 -4.34 7.97 10.03
CA LEU A 167 -3.73 8.78 11.08
C LEU A 167 -2.40 8.16 11.49
N VAL A 168 -1.32 8.89 11.28
CA VAL A 168 0.06 8.44 11.49
C VAL A 168 0.59 9.04 12.78
N PHE A 169 0.93 8.18 13.74
CA PHE A 169 1.39 8.62 15.05
C PHE A 169 2.91 8.49 15.15
N LYS A 170 3.54 9.61 15.51
CA LYS A 170 4.98 9.71 15.76
C LYS A 170 5.21 10.38 17.10
N LEU A 171 6.24 9.96 17.83
CA LEU A 171 6.72 10.73 18.97
C LEU A 171 7.30 12.06 18.49
N LYS A 172 7.10 13.12 19.27
CA LYS A 172 7.65 14.44 18.99
C LYS A 172 9.16 14.35 18.88
N ASN A 173 9.73 14.99 17.87
CA ASN A 173 11.15 14.93 17.50
C ASN A 173 11.65 13.57 17.00
N SER A 174 10.79 12.55 16.88
CA SER A 174 11.13 11.30 16.20
C SER A 174 10.77 11.35 14.72
N ARG A 175 11.60 10.70 13.90
CA ARG A 175 11.28 10.39 12.50
C ARG A 175 10.58 9.04 12.33
N SER A 176 10.63 8.18 13.36
CA SER A 176 9.97 6.87 13.33
C SER A 176 8.46 7.02 13.40
N ILE A 177 7.76 6.13 12.69
CA ILE A 177 6.32 5.91 12.85
C ILE A 177 6.17 4.85 13.94
N GLU A 178 5.44 5.19 15.00
CA GLU A 178 5.14 4.25 16.08
C GLU A 178 4.02 3.31 15.65
N PHE A 179 2.92 3.88 15.15
CA PHE A 179 1.80 3.13 14.63
C PHE A 179 0.93 4.00 13.71
N VAL A 180 0.03 3.35 12.97
CA VAL A 180 -0.96 3.98 12.10
C VAL A 180 -2.35 3.46 12.43
N ILE A 181 -3.31 4.38 12.57
CA ILE A 181 -4.73 4.04 12.58
C ILE A 181 -5.24 4.19 11.16
N ARG A 182 -5.78 3.10 10.63
CA ARG A 182 -6.20 3.05 9.24
C ARG A 182 -7.66 3.46 9.06
N ASN A 183 -7.98 4.01 7.89
CA ASN A 183 -9.35 4.32 7.48
C ASN A 183 -10.14 5.11 8.53
N PHE A 184 -9.53 6.09 9.18
CA PHE A 184 -10.23 6.99 10.09
C PHE A 184 -11.30 7.76 9.30
N PRO A 185 -12.60 7.56 9.61
CA PRO A 185 -13.65 8.21 8.85
C PRO A 185 -13.82 9.65 9.32
N ILE A 186 -14.03 10.56 8.38
CA ILE A 186 -14.39 11.95 8.60
C ILE A 186 -15.72 12.20 7.89
N LYS A 187 -16.79 12.38 8.67
CA LYS A 187 -18.13 12.65 8.16
C LYS A 187 -18.29 14.14 7.89
N THR A 188 -18.63 14.48 6.66
CA THR A 188 -18.82 15.87 6.21
C THR A 188 -20.29 16.27 6.24
N SER A 189 -20.58 17.58 6.26
CA SER A 189 -21.96 18.07 6.22
C SER A 189 -22.62 17.88 4.87
N ASP A 190 -21.84 18.01 3.80
CA ASP A 190 -22.32 17.95 2.42
C ASP A 190 -21.74 16.73 1.70
N GLU A 191 -22.48 16.23 0.70
CA GLU A 191 -22.03 15.14 -0.18
C GLU A 191 -20.99 15.63 -1.21
N THR A 192 -20.16 14.71 -1.73
CA THR A 192 -19.31 14.98 -2.89
C THR A 192 -20.15 15.33 -4.11
N GLU A 193 -19.90 16.51 -4.68
CA GLU A 193 -20.52 16.96 -5.93
C GLU A 193 -19.91 16.27 -7.15
N LYS A 194 -18.60 15.98 -7.09
CA LYS A 194 -17.81 15.44 -8.20
C LYS A 194 -18.10 13.96 -8.47
N TYR A 195 -18.35 13.20 -7.42
CA TYR A 195 -18.60 11.76 -7.50
C TYR A 195 -20.07 11.43 -7.23
N ASN A 196 -20.95 12.22 -7.83
CA ASN A 196 -22.40 12.00 -7.78
C ASN A 196 -22.82 10.72 -8.53
N THR A 197 -24.08 10.33 -8.37
CA THR A 197 -24.63 9.08 -8.93
C THR A 197 -24.38 8.93 -10.44
N ASN A 198 -24.49 10.01 -11.22
CA ASN A 198 -24.31 9.94 -12.68
C ASN A 198 -22.86 9.69 -13.06
N SER A 199 -21.93 10.41 -12.44
CA SER A 199 -20.48 10.23 -12.67
C SER A 199 -20.00 8.84 -12.26
N ILE A 200 -20.54 8.29 -11.16
CA ILE A 200 -20.23 6.95 -10.69
C ILE A 200 -20.81 5.90 -11.63
N LYS A 201 -22.02 6.06 -12.14
CA LYS A 201 -22.59 5.17 -13.17
C LYS A 201 -21.74 5.13 -14.44
N GLN A 202 -21.14 6.25 -14.85
CA GLN A 202 -20.22 6.27 -15.99
C GLN A 202 -18.93 5.51 -15.70
N LYS A 203 -18.36 5.64 -14.50
CA LYS A 203 -17.19 4.85 -14.09
C LYS A 203 -17.54 3.36 -13.95
N GLN A 204 -18.72 3.03 -13.44
CA GLN A 204 -19.21 1.66 -13.31
C GLN A 204 -19.28 0.92 -14.65
N LYS A 205 -19.68 1.62 -15.72
CA LYS A 205 -19.69 1.06 -17.09
C LYS A 205 -18.30 0.62 -17.60
N GLN A 206 -17.22 1.08 -16.97
CA GLN A 206 -15.86 0.63 -17.30
C GLN A 206 -15.53 -0.74 -16.69
N PHE A 207 -16.29 -1.20 -15.70
CA PHE A 207 -16.14 -2.52 -15.10
C PHE A 207 -17.07 -3.51 -15.81
N SER A 208 -16.50 -4.42 -16.61
CA SER A 208 -17.29 -5.47 -17.25
C SER A 208 -17.74 -6.53 -16.25
N LYS A 209 -18.82 -7.25 -16.57
CA LYS A 209 -19.23 -8.46 -15.82
C LYS A 209 -18.08 -9.48 -15.75
N GLU A 210 -17.26 -9.56 -16.79
CA GLU A 210 -16.07 -10.42 -16.82
C GLU A 210 -15.02 -9.99 -15.78
N PHE A 211 -14.79 -8.68 -15.60
CA PHE A 211 -13.90 -8.16 -14.56
C PHE A 211 -14.37 -8.55 -13.16
N ILE A 212 -15.67 -8.41 -12.89
CA ILE A 212 -16.30 -8.78 -11.61
C ILE A 212 -16.11 -10.29 -11.35
N ASN A 213 -16.48 -11.13 -12.32
CA ASN A 213 -16.35 -12.58 -12.21
C ASN A 213 -14.89 -13.04 -12.05
N LYS A 214 -13.96 -12.43 -12.80
CA LYS A 214 -12.53 -12.70 -12.69
C LYS A 214 -11.99 -12.33 -11.31
N THR A 215 -12.42 -11.20 -10.75
CA THR A 215 -12.02 -10.78 -9.40
C THR A 215 -12.56 -11.74 -8.35
N LYS A 216 -13.84 -12.10 -8.44
CA LYS A 216 -14.49 -13.09 -7.58
C LYS A 216 -13.77 -14.44 -7.61
N ASN A 217 -13.48 -14.98 -8.80
CA ASN A 217 -12.85 -16.29 -8.95
C ASN A 217 -11.37 -16.32 -8.55
N LYS A 218 -10.72 -15.15 -8.53
CA LYS A 218 -9.33 -15.02 -8.07
C LYS A 218 -9.21 -14.78 -6.58
N LEU A 219 -10.31 -14.45 -5.88
CA LEU A 219 -10.29 -14.25 -4.45
C LEU A 219 -9.94 -15.56 -3.75
N LEU A 220 -8.96 -15.53 -2.85
CA LEU A 220 -8.57 -16.63 -1.98
C LEU A 220 -8.29 -16.07 -0.58
N TYR A 221 -8.57 -16.85 0.46
CA TYR A 221 -8.13 -16.54 1.82
C TYR A 221 -7.06 -17.52 2.27
N LYS A 222 -5.99 -16.99 2.86
CA LYS A 222 -5.00 -17.75 3.60
C LYS A 222 -5.30 -17.66 5.09
N LEU A 223 -5.40 -18.80 5.76
CA LEU A 223 -5.40 -18.94 7.20
C LEU A 223 -3.97 -19.24 7.67
N PHE A 224 -3.33 -18.26 8.28
CA PHE A 224 -2.04 -18.44 8.93
C PHE A 224 -2.24 -19.03 10.31
N LEU A 225 -1.64 -20.20 10.53
CA LEU A 225 -1.67 -20.94 11.78
C LEU A 225 -0.28 -20.88 12.45
N PRO A 226 -0.21 -21.11 13.78
CA PRO A 226 1.06 -21.21 14.50
C PRO A 226 1.82 -22.51 14.17
N ILE A 227 1.15 -23.44 13.50
CA ILE A 227 1.66 -24.75 13.10
C ILE A 227 1.70 -24.89 11.57
N ASP A 228 2.56 -25.76 11.05
CA ASP A 228 2.47 -26.19 9.65
C ASP A 228 1.42 -27.30 9.56
N ILE A 229 0.33 -27.08 8.84
CA ILE A 229 -0.71 -28.10 8.71
C ILE A 229 -0.25 -29.37 7.96
N ASN A 230 0.93 -29.34 7.32
CA ASN A 230 1.50 -30.51 6.66
C ASN A 230 2.35 -31.37 7.60
N ASP A 231 2.69 -30.88 8.79
CA ASP A 231 3.38 -31.66 9.81
C ASP A 231 2.40 -32.62 10.54
N ASN A 232 2.94 -33.66 11.17
CA ASN A 232 2.19 -34.60 11.98
C ASN A 232 1.87 -34.01 13.37
N PHE A 233 0.71 -33.36 13.51
CA PHE A 233 0.16 -32.93 14.79
C PHE A 233 -0.97 -33.86 15.26
N SER A 234 -1.17 -33.95 16.58
CA SER A 234 -2.29 -34.71 17.15
C SER A 234 -3.63 -34.13 16.71
N GLU A 235 -4.65 -34.99 16.63
CA GLU A 235 -6.02 -34.57 16.31
C GLU A 235 -6.53 -33.52 17.30
N ASP A 236 -6.26 -33.71 18.59
CA ASP A 236 -6.63 -32.74 19.64
C ASP A 236 -6.08 -31.35 19.37
N ARG A 237 -4.82 -31.25 18.92
CA ARG A 237 -4.18 -29.97 18.63
C ARG A 237 -4.80 -29.30 17.40
N ILE A 238 -5.10 -30.08 16.36
CA ILE A 238 -5.79 -29.59 15.17
C ILE A 238 -7.19 -29.10 15.54
N ASN A 239 -7.95 -29.88 16.31
CA ASN A 239 -9.30 -29.56 16.75
C ASN A 239 -9.33 -28.28 17.59
N LYS A 240 -8.35 -28.08 18.49
CA LYS A 240 -8.19 -26.82 19.23
C LYS A 240 -8.14 -25.62 18.30
N TYR A 241 -7.29 -25.63 17.26
CA TYR A 241 -7.20 -24.50 16.33
C TYR A 241 -8.46 -24.34 15.48
N LYS A 242 -9.13 -25.44 15.11
CA LYS A 242 -10.40 -25.36 14.39
C LYS A 242 -11.47 -24.65 15.23
N GLU A 243 -11.60 -24.99 16.50
CA GLU A 243 -12.58 -24.38 17.40
C GLU A 243 -12.29 -22.89 17.65
N GLU A 244 -11.02 -22.50 17.82
CA GLU A 244 -10.65 -21.08 17.93
C GLU A 244 -10.98 -20.28 16.66
N VAL A 245 -10.79 -20.89 15.49
CA VAL A 245 -11.17 -20.29 14.22
C VAL A 245 -12.69 -20.13 14.10
N LYS A 246 -13.49 -21.15 14.47
CA LYS A 246 -14.95 -21.06 14.49
C LYS A 246 -15.43 -19.95 15.44
N LYS A 247 -14.84 -19.89 16.64
CA LYS A 247 -15.13 -18.84 17.64
C LYS A 247 -14.81 -17.44 17.10
N TYR A 248 -13.67 -17.28 16.43
CA TYR A 248 -13.32 -16.01 15.78
C TYR A 248 -14.37 -15.59 14.74
N ILE A 249 -14.77 -16.50 13.85
CA ILE A 249 -15.82 -16.21 12.86
C ILE A 249 -17.16 -15.84 13.51
N LEU A 250 -17.57 -16.57 14.56
CA LEU A 250 -18.80 -16.23 15.30
C LEU A 250 -18.75 -14.83 15.92
N LEU A 251 -17.61 -14.46 16.53
CA LEU A 251 -17.41 -13.12 17.09
C LEU A 251 -17.38 -12.05 16.00
N PHE A 252 -16.74 -12.34 14.86
CA PHE A 252 -16.69 -11.43 13.72
C PHE A 252 -18.09 -11.23 13.09
N ASN A 253 -18.91 -12.27 13.00
CA ASN A 253 -20.28 -12.18 12.48
C ASN A 253 -21.16 -11.26 13.33
N LYS A 254 -21.02 -11.28 14.66
CA LYS A 254 -21.70 -10.30 15.53
C LYS A 254 -21.32 -8.87 15.18
N LYS A 255 -20.05 -8.62 14.83
CA LYS A 255 -19.58 -7.30 14.40
C LYS A 255 -20.19 -6.88 13.05
N ILE A 256 -20.30 -7.80 12.09
CA ILE A 256 -20.98 -7.55 10.81
C ILE A 256 -22.45 -7.15 11.05
N GLU A 257 -23.18 -7.90 11.87
CA GLU A 257 -24.59 -7.61 12.18
C GLU A 257 -24.77 -6.22 12.80
N GLN A 258 -23.90 -5.85 13.75
CA GLN A 258 -23.90 -4.53 14.38
C GLN A 258 -23.57 -3.39 13.39
N ALA A 259 -22.77 -3.67 12.36
CA ALA A 259 -22.33 -2.70 11.37
C ALA A 259 -23.17 -2.67 10.09
N LYS A 260 -24.17 -3.56 9.93
CA LYS A 260 -24.87 -3.80 8.66
C LYS A 260 -25.47 -2.55 8.02
N ASN A 261 -25.90 -1.58 8.82
CA ASN A 261 -26.50 -0.32 8.35
C ASN A 261 -25.49 0.83 8.22
N ASN A 262 -24.20 0.52 8.28
CA ASN A 262 -23.15 1.48 8.43
C ASN A 262 -21.96 1.11 7.54
N PHE A 263 -22.02 1.57 6.29
CA PHE A 263 -21.05 1.23 5.25
C PHE A 263 -19.60 1.53 5.64
N TYR A 264 -19.32 2.67 6.28
CA TYR A 264 -17.96 3.00 6.73
C TYR A 264 -17.44 2.00 7.76
N SER A 265 -18.32 1.48 8.62
CA SER A 265 -17.94 0.47 9.60
C SER A 265 -17.67 -0.88 8.92
N LEU A 266 -18.39 -1.20 7.85
CA LEU A 266 -18.18 -2.43 7.08
C LEU A 266 -16.86 -2.39 6.28
N ILE A 267 -16.44 -1.24 5.75
CA ILE A 267 -15.12 -1.07 5.12
C ILE A 267 -14.01 -1.45 6.09
N ASP A 268 -14.05 -0.84 7.28
CA ASP A 268 -13.00 -1.03 8.27
C ASP A 268 -13.05 -2.42 8.91
N LEU A 269 -14.25 -2.98 9.10
CA LEU A 269 -14.41 -4.39 9.49
C LEU A 269 -13.77 -5.36 8.50
N SER A 270 -13.89 -5.08 7.21
CA SER A 270 -13.31 -5.95 6.19
C SER A 270 -11.78 -5.96 6.24
N TRP A 271 -11.18 -4.85 6.66
CA TRP A 271 -9.76 -4.82 7.00
C TRP A 271 -9.47 -5.55 8.31
N TYR A 272 -10.26 -5.31 9.36
CA TYR A 272 -10.13 -5.97 10.67
C TYR A 272 -10.18 -7.50 10.59
N PHE A 273 -10.92 -8.06 9.62
CA PHE A 273 -10.94 -9.50 9.36
C PHE A 273 -9.54 -10.07 9.08
N SER A 274 -8.66 -9.23 8.54
CA SER A 274 -7.29 -9.61 8.22
C SER A 274 -6.28 -9.31 9.33
N GLU A 275 -6.72 -8.91 10.52
CA GLU A 275 -5.83 -8.66 11.65
C GLU A 275 -5.50 -9.95 12.43
N ILE A 276 -4.35 -9.93 13.10
CA ILE A 276 -3.91 -11.05 13.92
C ILE A 276 -4.82 -11.15 15.15
N PHE A 277 -5.38 -12.32 15.40
CA PHE A 277 -6.06 -12.62 16.67
C PHE A 277 -5.26 -13.65 17.46
N LYS A 278 -5.13 -13.41 18.76
CA LYS A 278 -4.38 -14.26 19.68
C LYS A 278 -5.27 -15.36 20.25
N ILE A 279 -4.77 -16.59 20.26
CA ILE A 279 -5.37 -17.70 21.01
C ILE A 279 -4.91 -17.64 22.47
N ASN A 280 -3.64 -17.29 22.67
CA ASN A 280 -3.00 -17.06 23.97
C ASN A 280 -1.81 -16.11 23.77
N ASP A 281 -0.96 -15.96 24.78
CA ASP A 281 0.18 -15.04 24.75
C ASP A 281 1.21 -15.35 23.65
N ILE A 282 1.27 -16.59 23.16
CA ILE A 282 2.31 -17.09 22.26
C ILE A 282 1.74 -17.47 20.88
N GLU A 283 0.52 -18.01 20.85
CA GLU A 283 -0.11 -18.53 19.64
C GLU A 283 -1.09 -17.52 19.05
N SER A 284 -0.96 -17.29 17.74
CA SER A 284 -1.82 -16.39 17.00
C SER A 284 -2.27 -17.00 15.67
N ILE A 285 -3.39 -16.50 15.16
CA ILE A 285 -3.98 -16.87 13.87
C ILE A 285 -4.31 -15.59 13.10
N ARG A 286 -4.31 -15.68 11.77
CA ARG A 286 -4.69 -14.58 10.90
C ARG A 286 -5.32 -15.07 9.60
N PHE A 287 -6.40 -14.41 9.17
CA PHE A 287 -6.90 -14.53 7.80
C PHE A 287 -6.25 -13.48 6.91
N VAL A 288 -5.88 -13.80 5.68
CA VAL A 288 -5.36 -12.82 4.72
C VAL A 288 -5.91 -13.13 3.34
N SER A 289 -6.60 -12.17 2.74
CA SER A 289 -6.97 -12.28 1.33
C SER A 289 -5.73 -12.15 0.45
N ASN A 290 -5.64 -12.94 -0.62
CA ASN A 290 -4.57 -12.78 -1.62
C ASN A 290 -4.58 -11.42 -2.35
N PHE A 291 -5.68 -10.66 -2.29
CA PHE A 291 -5.69 -9.27 -2.75
C PHE A 291 -5.06 -8.31 -1.75
N VAL A 292 -5.09 -8.65 -0.47
CA VAL A 292 -4.40 -7.95 0.61
C VAL A 292 -2.99 -8.55 0.71
N THR A 293 -2.12 -8.22 -0.24
CA THR A 293 -0.69 -8.55 -0.10
C THR A 293 -0.08 -7.69 1.01
N GLU A 294 1.10 -8.07 1.53
CA GLU A 294 1.89 -7.18 2.41
C GLU A 294 2.16 -5.81 1.77
N THR A 295 2.10 -5.75 0.43
CA THR A 295 2.23 -4.55 -0.39
C THR A 295 0.90 -3.95 -0.83
N ASN A 296 -0.28 -4.50 -0.53
CA ASN A 296 -1.61 -3.96 -0.88
C ASN A 296 -2.43 -3.64 0.37
N ASN A 297 -1.74 -3.17 1.42
CA ASN A 297 -2.30 -2.85 2.73
C ASN A 297 -3.10 -1.55 2.77
N PHE A 298 -3.70 -1.11 1.67
CA PHE A 298 -4.51 0.11 1.65
C PHE A 298 -6.01 -0.16 1.71
N TYR A 299 -6.41 -1.36 1.34
CA TYR A 299 -7.67 -1.50 0.66
C TYR A 299 -8.18 -2.94 0.82
N SER A 300 -9.38 -3.10 1.39
CA SER A 300 -10.08 -4.38 1.29
C SER A 300 -10.96 -4.33 0.04
N PRO A 301 -10.73 -5.18 -0.97
CA PRO A 301 -11.59 -5.24 -2.15
C PRO A 301 -12.96 -5.81 -1.87
N ILE A 302 -13.18 -6.40 -0.70
CA ILE A 302 -14.42 -7.06 -0.34
C ILE A 302 -14.99 -6.37 0.89
N ILE A 303 -16.28 -6.07 0.84
CA ILE A 303 -17.07 -5.67 2.01
C ILE A 303 -18.06 -6.76 2.33
N PHE A 304 -17.98 -7.32 3.53
CA PHE A 304 -18.94 -8.32 4.01
C PHE A 304 -20.30 -7.67 4.26
N SER A 305 -21.37 -8.25 3.74
CA SER A 305 -22.75 -7.80 3.98
C SER A 305 -23.65 -8.87 4.61
N SER A 306 -23.16 -10.11 4.69
CA SER A 306 -23.76 -11.19 5.48
C SER A 306 -22.74 -11.79 6.46
N PRO A 307 -23.21 -12.59 7.44
CA PRO A 307 -22.34 -13.48 8.20
C PRO A 307 -21.49 -14.36 7.28
N ILE A 308 -20.28 -14.64 7.74
CA ILE A 308 -19.32 -15.56 7.13
C ILE A 308 -19.56 -16.96 7.69
N GLU A 309 -19.65 -17.94 6.82
CA GLU A 309 -19.72 -19.35 7.18
C GLU A 309 -18.45 -20.07 6.74
N ILE A 310 -17.87 -20.89 7.62
CA ILE A 310 -16.82 -21.83 7.22
C ILE A 310 -17.48 -23.16 6.86
N LYS A 311 -17.32 -23.61 5.62
CA LYS A 311 -17.84 -24.90 5.15
C LYS A 311 -16.73 -25.94 5.08
N ASN A 312 -17.11 -27.22 5.23
CA ASN A 312 -16.24 -28.41 5.15
C ASN A 312 -15.05 -28.42 6.14
N PHE A 313 -15.09 -27.60 7.18
CA PHE A 313 -13.97 -27.46 8.11
C PHE A 313 -13.80 -28.69 9.02
N ASP A 314 -14.89 -29.43 9.23
CA ASP A 314 -14.93 -30.64 10.07
C ASP A 314 -14.81 -31.94 9.26
N ASN A 315 -14.69 -31.85 7.94
CA ASN A 315 -14.54 -33.02 7.07
C ASN A 315 -13.13 -33.61 7.18
N ALA A 316 -12.98 -34.89 6.80
CA ALA A 316 -11.68 -35.57 6.79
C ALA A 316 -10.65 -34.88 5.87
N ASP A 317 -11.11 -34.28 4.77
CA ASP A 317 -10.32 -33.60 3.74
C ASP A 317 -10.32 -32.07 3.88
N TRP A 318 -10.65 -31.54 5.06
CA TRP A 318 -10.78 -30.12 5.36
C TRP A 318 -9.61 -29.26 4.84
N LYS A 319 -8.38 -29.80 4.83
CA LYS A 319 -7.18 -29.10 4.35
C LYS A 319 -7.27 -28.64 2.88
N LYS A 320 -8.04 -29.36 2.05
CA LYS A 320 -8.18 -29.10 0.60
C LYS A 320 -9.54 -28.49 0.24
N ASN A 321 -10.57 -28.82 1.02
CA ASN A 321 -11.96 -28.56 0.64
C ASN A 321 -12.70 -27.56 1.53
N SER A 322 -11.99 -26.91 2.46
CA SER A 322 -12.57 -25.81 3.26
C SER A 322 -12.71 -24.53 2.47
N PHE A 323 -13.83 -23.83 2.67
CA PHE A 323 -14.09 -22.53 2.05
C PHE A 323 -14.87 -21.61 2.98
N LEU A 324 -14.71 -20.31 2.76
CA LEU A 324 -15.52 -19.26 3.36
C LEU A 324 -16.68 -18.94 2.43
N SER A 325 -17.91 -18.98 2.94
CA SER A 325 -19.13 -18.62 2.22
C SER A 325 -19.74 -17.37 2.84
N PHE A 326 -20.00 -16.35 2.03
CA PHE A 326 -20.59 -15.08 2.48
C PHE A 326 -21.15 -14.28 1.30
N LYS A 327 -22.03 -13.32 1.57
CA LYS A 327 -22.40 -12.24 0.65
C LYS A 327 -21.57 -11.01 0.94
N GLY A 328 -21.24 -10.31 -0.13
CA GLY A 328 -20.52 -9.04 0.00
C GLY A 328 -20.53 -8.23 -1.28
N LYS A 329 -19.88 -7.08 -1.21
CA LYS A 329 -19.65 -6.20 -2.35
C LYS A 329 -18.17 -6.19 -2.71
N ILE A 330 -17.88 -6.21 -4.00
CA ILE A 330 -16.54 -5.86 -4.48
C ILE A 330 -16.47 -4.36 -4.44
N LEU A 331 -15.40 -3.79 -3.93
CA LEU A 331 -15.09 -2.40 -4.18
C LEU A 331 -14.02 -2.32 -5.28
N THR A 332 -13.79 -1.13 -5.78
CA THR A 332 -12.54 -0.75 -6.44
C THR A 332 -12.00 0.57 -5.87
N LEU A 333 -10.69 0.76 -5.97
CA LEU A 333 -10.03 2.03 -5.64
C LEU A 333 -9.53 2.68 -6.93
N SER A 334 -10.13 3.80 -7.30
CA SER A 334 -9.61 4.70 -8.33
C SER A 334 -8.74 5.77 -7.67
N THR A 335 -7.79 6.37 -8.39
CA THR A 335 -6.99 7.47 -7.87
C THR A 335 -7.20 8.71 -8.71
N ASN A 336 -7.26 9.88 -8.07
CA ASN A 336 -7.27 11.17 -8.74
C ASN A 336 -6.15 12.05 -8.17
N THR A 337 -5.75 13.07 -8.91
CA THR A 337 -4.77 14.06 -8.46
C THR A 337 -5.19 15.46 -8.85
N GLU A 338 -5.31 16.34 -7.86
CA GLU A 338 -5.88 17.68 -8.03
C GLU A 338 -5.10 18.72 -7.22
N LYS A 339 -5.18 19.99 -7.61
CA LYS A 339 -4.58 21.09 -6.86
C LYS A 339 -5.60 21.71 -5.89
N PHE A 340 -5.30 21.68 -4.60
CA PHE A 340 -6.06 22.37 -3.54
C PHE A 340 -5.22 23.52 -2.99
N LYS A 341 -5.69 24.77 -3.17
CA LYS A 341 -4.98 26.00 -2.74
C LYS A 341 -3.48 25.98 -3.10
N GLY A 342 -3.19 25.61 -4.36
CA GLY A 342 -1.82 25.55 -4.90
C GLY A 342 -1.04 24.27 -4.62
N LYS A 343 -1.51 23.37 -3.73
CA LYS A 343 -0.85 22.09 -3.43
C LYS A 343 -1.48 20.96 -4.24
N LYS A 344 -0.67 20.22 -5.00
CA LYS A 344 -1.11 19.02 -5.73
C LYS A 344 -1.26 17.86 -4.73
N ILE A 345 -2.43 17.23 -4.68
CA ILE A 345 -2.78 16.15 -3.76
C ILE A 345 -3.33 14.99 -4.57
N GLN A 346 -2.80 13.78 -4.34
CA GLN A 346 -3.37 12.54 -4.87
C GLN A 346 -4.24 11.91 -3.78
N TYR A 347 -5.43 11.48 -4.19
CA TYR A 347 -6.40 10.84 -3.30
C TYR A 347 -7.08 9.66 -4.01
N GLY A 348 -7.54 8.71 -3.21
CA GLY A 348 -8.32 7.57 -3.66
C GLY A 348 -9.80 7.89 -3.77
N ILE A 349 -10.52 7.08 -4.53
CA ILE A 349 -11.98 7.11 -4.65
C ILE A 349 -12.45 5.67 -4.53
N TYR A 350 -13.22 5.36 -3.50
CA TYR A 350 -13.92 4.08 -3.42
C TYR A 350 -15.06 4.07 -4.42
N ILE A 351 -15.15 3.03 -5.24
CA ILE A 351 -16.22 2.87 -6.23
C ILE A 351 -16.75 1.44 -6.14
N ASP A 352 -18.06 1.29 -5.97
CA ASP A 352 -18.74 0.01 -6.13
C ASP A 352 -18.87 -0.28 -7.64
N PRO A 353 -18.22 -1.31 -8.21
CA PRO A 353 -18.35 -1.64 -9.63
C PRO A 353 -19.74 -2.19 -9.98
N THR A 354 -20.52 -2.67 -9.00
CA THR A 354 -21.86 -3.21 -9.20
C THR A 354 -22.77 -2.91 -8.02
N GLU A 355 -23.98 -2.39 -8.24
CA GLU A 355 -24.92 -2.14 -7.14
C GLU A 355 -25.35 -3.44 -6.42
N GLU A 356 -25.25 -4.58 -7.11
CA GLU A 356 -25.63 -5.91 -6.64
C GLU A 356 -24.65 -6.51 -5.62
N GLU A 357 -25.20 -7.15 -4.59
CA GLU A 357 -24.42 -8.04 -3.73
C GLU A 357 -24.06 -9.33 -4.46
N LEU A 358 -22.88 -9.85 -4.16
CA LEU A 358 -22.36 -11.06 -4.76
C LEU A 358 -22.21 -12.16 -3.71
N ASP A 359 -22.63 -13.36 -4.06
CA ASP A 359 -22.33 -14.56 -3.27
C ASP A 359 -20.89 -14.99 -3.51
N PHE A 360 -20.09 -15.12 -2.45
CA PHE A 360 -18.74 -15.62 -2.50
C PHE A 360 -18.65 -17.02 -1.89
N SER A 361 -17.94 -17.90 -2.58
CA SER A 361 -17.45 -19.17 -2.05
C SER A 361 -15.96 -19.20 -2.30
N VAL A 362 -15.18 -18.92 -1.25
CA VAL A 362 -13.75 -18.62 -1.34
C VAL A 362 -12.94 -19.74 -0.72
N PRO A 363 -12.05 -20.40 -1.47
CA PRO A 363 -11.18 -21.43 -0.92
C PRO A 363 -10.32 -20.90 0.24
N LEU A 364 -10.19 -21.71 1.28
CA LEU A 364 -9.32 -21.44 2.41
C LEU A 364 -8.03 -22.25 2.29
N TYR A 365 -6.91 -21.55 2.14
CA TYR A 365 -5.58 -22.13 2.15
C TYR A 365 -4.97 -22.02 3.52
N PHE A 366 -4.21 -23.02 3.94
CA PHE A 366 -3.55 -23.03 5.23
C PHE A 366 -2.06 -22.78 5.04
N ASP A 367 -1.51 -21.90 5.85
CA ASP A 367 -0.11 -21.52 5.81
C ASP A 367 0.41 -21.35 7.24
N LYS A 368 1.72 -21.37 7.43
CA LYS A 368 2.34 -21.16 8.75
C LYS A 368 2.86 -19.73 8.85
N PHE A 369 2.77 -19.13 10.04
CA PHE A 369 3.52 -17.89 10.30
C PHE A 369 5.02 -18.10 10.07
N LYS A 370 5.56 -17.38 9.09
CA LYS A 370 7.02 -17.21 8.95
C LYS A 370 7.43 -16.09 9.92
N LYS A 371 8.26 -16.42 10.89
CA LYS A 371 8.80 -15.45 11.87
C LYS A 371 9.65 -14.39 11.19
#